data_AF-A0A953P3C9-F1
#
_entry.id   AF-A0A953P3C9-F1
#
_cell.length_a   1.000
_cell.length_b   1.000
_cell.length_c   1.000
_cell.angle_alpha   90.00
_cell.angle_beta   90.00
_cell.angle_gamma   90.00
#
_symmetry.space_group_name_H-M   'P 1'
#
loop_
_entity.id
_entity.type
_entity.pdbx_description
1 polymer ?
#
loop_
_entity_poly.entity_id
_entity_poly.type
_entity_poly.pdbx_seq_one_letter_code
_entity_poly.pdbx_strand_id
1 'polypeptide(L)'
;DELSSYADRVQEEILQEPEKVMLDSISLSTLIKSDPLVLYLDKSIADLAGVELEERSVESVQKLVHELLYAGLSTVSDLRCAMEPRKELLIAQYKERLRQRSRPLLSVHKGICIFQLFQIVIAEQRGAECLKQALEQFDIDMPQNRDSGAKQVMAILQGLTKK
;
A
#
# COMPACT_ATOMS: atom_id res chain seq x y z
N ASP A 1 -14.38 -27.18 2.11
CA ASP A 1 -14.52 -25.73 1.85
C ASP A 1 -13.84 -25.31 0.57
N GLU A 2 -14.64 -24.85 -0.39
CA GLU A 2 -14.15 -24.30 -1.67
C GLU A 2 -13.27 -23.07 -1.48
N LEU A 3 -13.56 -22.24 -0.47
CA LEU A 3 -12.78 -21.06 -0.12
C LEU A 3 -11.37 -21.41 0.40
N SER A 4 -11.25 -22.47 1.21
CA SER A 4 -9.95 -22.95 1.68
C SER A 4 -9.13 -23.53 0.53
N SER A 5 -9.76 -24.33 -0.33
CA SER A 5 -9.09 -24.89 -1.49
C SER A 5 -8.65 -23.82 -2.50
N TYR A 6 -9.40 -22.72 -2.63
CA TYR A 6 -8.99 -21.59 -3.47
C TYR A 6 -7.81 -20.84 -2.85
N ALA A 7 -7.81 -20.57 -1.54
CA ALA A 7 -6.70 -19.89 -0.88
C ALA A 7 -5.37 -20.64 -1.01
N ASP A 8 -5.39 -21.97 -0.86
CA ASP A 8 -4.20 -22.81 -1.01
C ASP A 8 -3.65 -22.79 -2.44
N ARG A 9 -4.55 -22.84 -3.44
CA ARG A 9 -4.16 -22.72 -4.87
C ARG A 9 -3.59 -21.35 -5.20
N VAL A 10 -4.22 -20.28 -4.71
CA VAL A 10 -3.74 -18.91 -4.93
C VAL A 10 -2.34 -18.74 -4.35
N GLN A 11 -2.04 -19.32 -3.19
CA GLN A 11 -0.69 -19.28 -2.63
C GLN A 11 0.34 -19.94 -3.56
N GLU A 12 0.02 -21.09 -4.15
CA GLU A 12 0.89 -21.77 -5.10
C GLU A 12 1.05 -20.97 -6.41
N GLU A 13 -0.05 -20.47 -6.98
CA GLU A 13 -0.06 -19.67 -8.20
C GLU A 13 0.72 -18.35 -8.04
N ILE A 14 0.65 -17.71 -6.87
CA ILE A 14 1.45 -16.51 -6.54
C ILE A 14 2.95 -16.78 -6.62
N LEU A 15 3.39 -18.01 -6.36
CA LEU A 15 4.80 -18.39 -6.42
C LEU A 15 5.21 -18.79 -7.84
N GLN A 16 4.33 -19.44 -8.60
CA GLN A 16 4.66 -19.99 -9.92
C GLN A 16 4.41 -19.00 -11.07
N GLU A 17 3.26 -18.33 -11.07
CA GLU A 17 2.79 -17.50 -12.19
C GLU A 17 2.11 -16.20 -11.68
N PRO A 18 2.82 -15.34 -10.91
CA PRO A 18 2.23 -14.16 -10.26
C PRO A 18 1.61 -13.15 -11.22
N GLU A 19 1.98 -13.15 -12.51
CA GLU A 19 1.41 -12.31 -13.56
C GLU A 19 0.00 -12.75 -14.00
N LYS A 20 -0.39 -14.00 -13.71
CA LYS A 20 -1.74 -14.51 -14.01
C LYS A 20 -2.70 -14.39 -12.83
N VAL A 21 -2.17 -14.17 -11.63
CA VAL A 21 -2.98 -14.00 -10.41
C VAL A 21 -3.51 -12.57 -10.34
N MET A 22 -4.80 -12.40 -10.57
CA MET A 22 -5.49 -11.12 -10.40
C MET A 22 -5.54 -10.73 -8.93
N LEU A 23 -5.44 -9.42 -8.66
CA LEU A 23 -5.66 -8.87 -7.33
C LEU A 23 -7.15 -8.90 -6.98
N ASP A 24 -7.44 -9.69 -5.97
CA ASP A 24 -8.71 -9.77 -5.26
C ASP A 24 -8.44 -9.77 -3.74
N SER A 25 -9.49 -9.84 -2.93
CA SER A 25 -9.31 -9.83 -1.47
C SER A 25 -8.53 -11.04 -0.95
N ILE A 26 -8.53 -12.16 -1.66
CA ILE A 26 -7.92 -13.42 -1.20
C ILE A 26 -6.42 -13.43 -1.52
N SER A 27 -6.06 -13.16 -2.78
CA SER A 27 -4.68 -12.96 -3.23
C SER A 27 -3.99 -11.84 -2.45
N LEU A 28 -4.65 -10.69 -2.26
CA LEU A 28 -4.08 -9.59 -1.47
C LEU A 28 -3.91 -9.96 0.01
N SER A 29 -4.90 -10.64 0.62
CA SER A 29 -4.76 -11.14 2.00
C SER A 29 -3.62 -12.15 2.14
N THR A 30 -3.44 -13.00 1.13
CA THR A 30 -2.37 -14.00 1.09
C THR A 30 -1.01 -13.32 1.03
N LEU A 31 -0.86 -12.31 0.17
CA LEU A 31 0.36 -11.50 0.10
C LEU A 31 0.65 -10.77 1.40
N ILE A 32 -0.34 -10.10 1.99
CA ILE A 32 -0.18 -9.38 3.26
C ILE A 32 0.33 -10.30 4.38
N LYS A 33 -0.05 -11.58 4.35
CA LYS A 33 0.33 -12.56 5.37
C LYS A 33 1.68 -13.24 5.12
N SER A 34 2.07 -13.41 3.87
CA SER A 34 3.15 -14.35 3.51
C SER A 34 4.22 -13.80 2.58
N ASP A 35 3.98 -12.69 1.90
CA ASP A 35 4.94 -12.12 0.96
C ASP A 35 6.14 -11.52 1.71
N PRO A 36 7.38 -11.99 1.47
CA PRO A 36 8.55 -11.55 2.22
C PRO A 36 8.81 -10.05 2.12
N LEU A 37 8.51 -9.44 0.97
CA LEU A 37 8.72 -8.01 0.77
C LEU A 37 7.69 -7.20 1.55
N VAL A 38 6.42 -7.60 1.50
CA VAL A 38 5.34 -6.95 2.26
C VAL A 38 5.64 -7.03 3.76
N LEU A 39 5.98 -8.22 4.28
CA LEU A 39 6.31 -8.43 5.68
C LEU A 39 7.51 -7.57 6.13
N TYR A 40 8.56 -7.49 5.30
CA TYR A 40 9.74 -6.67 5.58
C TYR A 40 9.39 -5.17 5.65
N LEU A 41 8.63 -4.65 4.69
CA LEU A 41 8.28 -3.23 4.63
C LEU A 41 7.31 -2.83 5.74
N ASP A 42 6.30 -3.65 6.01
CA ASP A 42 5.36 -3.43 7.10
C ASP A 42 6.07 -3.42 8.45
N LYS A 43 6.97 -4.38 8.68
CA LYS A 43 7.78 -4.41 9.90
C LYS A 43 8.66 -3.17 10.01
N SER A 44 9.31 -2.76 8.92
CA SER A 44 10.14 -1.54 8.90
C SER A 44 9.33 -0.29 9.24
N ILE A 45 8.09 -0.21 8.75
CA ILE A 45 7.15 0.88 9.06
C ILE A 45 6.70 0.84 10.52
N ALA A 46 6.38 -0.34 11.05
CA ALA A 46 5.95 -0.52 12.44
C ALA A 46 7.09 -0.20 13.43
N ASP A 47 8.29 -0.71 13.16
CA ASP A 47 9.50 -0.45 13.97
C ASP A 47 9.84 1.06 13.95
N LEU A 48 9.69 1.73 12.79
CA LEU A 48 9.85 3.18 12.67
C LEU A 48 8.83 3.97 13.50
N ALA A 49 7.59 3.49 13.56
CA ALA A 49 6.53 4.10 14.36
C ALA A 49 6.61 3.76 15.85
N GLY A 50 7.37 2.74 16.23
CA GLY A 50 7.44 2.22 17.59
C GLY A 50 6.13 1.56 18.04
N VAL A 51 5.40 0.92 17.13
CA VAL A 51 4.09 0.30 17.39
C VAL A 51 4.01 -1.10 16.81
N GLU A 52 2.99 -1.86 17.22
CA GLU A 52 2.76 -3.22 16.73
C GLU A 52 1.99 -3.24 15.40
N LEU A 53 2.13 -4.36 14.69
CA LEU A 53 1.35 -4.68 13.50
C LEU A 53 0.04 -5.38 13.90
N GLU A 54 -1.08 -4.79 13.53
CA GLU A 54 -2.41 -5.37 13.71
C GLU A 54 -2.94 -5.98 12.41
N GLU A 55 -3.79 -6.99 12.54
CA GLU A 55 -4.50 -7.55 11.39
C GLU A 55 -5.39 -6.50 10.71
N ARG A 56 -5.54 -6.64 9.40
CA ARG A 56 -6.43 -5.79 8.59
C ARG A 56 -7.78 -6.50 8.45
N SER A 57 -8.88 -5.76 8.60
CA SER A 57 -10.22 -6.30 8.37
C SER A 57 -10.43 -6.69 6.90
N VAL A 58 -11.35 -7.61 6.62
CA VAL A 58 -11.65 -8.05 5.26
C VAL A 58 -12.13 -6.89 4.39
N GLU A 59 -12.97 -6.01 4.93
CA GLU A 59 -13.48 -4.82 4.25
C GLU A 59 -12.34 -3.85 3.92
N SER A 60 -11.37 -3.72 4.82
CA SER A 60 -10.20 -2.87 4.63
C SER A 60 -9.23 -3.44 3.59
N VAL A 61 -9.17 -4.77 3.43
CA VAL A 61 -8.45 -5.41 2.32
C VAL A 61 -9.18 -5.15 0.99
N GLN A 62 -10.51 -5.30 0.96
CA GLN A 62 -11.30 -5.03 -0.25
C GLN A 62 -11.16 -3.60 -0.75
N LYS A 63 -11.18 -2.60 0.16
CA LYS A 63 -10.90 -1.21 -0.19
C LYS A 63 -9.51 -1.04 -0.82
N LEU A 64 -8.50 -1.68 -0.23
CA LEU A 64 -7.13 -1.63 -0.73
C LEU A 64 -7.00 -2.26 -2.13
N VAL A 65 -7.75 -3.33 -2.43
CA VAL A 65 -7.84 -3.88 -3.80
C VAL A 65 -8.35 -2.81 -4.77
N HIS A 66 -9.44 -2.11 -4.45
CA HIS A 66 -9.98 -1.07 -5.33
C HIS A 66 -9.01 0.10 -5.54
N GLU A 67 -8.29 0.51 -4.50
CA GLU A 67 -7.24 1.54 -4.57
C GLU A 67 -6.11 1.12 -5.52
N LEU A 68 -5.66 -0.14 -5.45
CA LEU A 68 -4.63 -0.69 -6.34
C LEU A 68 -5.09 -0.79 -7.78
N LEU A 69 -6.31 -1.28 -8.01
CA LEU A 69 -6.91 -1.35 -9.35
C LEU A 69 -7.04 0.04 -9.97
N TYR A 70 -7.42 1.05 -9.19
CA TYR A 70 -7.46 2.44 -9.65
C TYR A 70 -6.08 2.99 -10.03
N ALA A 71 -5.04 2.58 -9.30
CA ALA A 71 -3.65 2.88 -9.61
C ALA A 71 -3.12 2.12 -10.84
N GLY A 72 -3.91 1.20 -11.42
CA GLY A 72 -3.54 0.39 -12.58
C GLY A 72 -2.74 -0.86 -12.23
N LEU A 73 -2.74 -1.29 -10.96
CA LEU A 73 -2.13 -2.53 -10.52
C LEU A 73 -3.21 -3.60 -10.43
N SER A 74 -3.15 -4.57 -11.33
CA SER A 74 -4.20 -5.58 -11.51
C SER A 74 -3.77 -6.98 -11.11
N THR A 75 -2.47 -7.24 -11.08
CA THR A 75 -1.91 -8.57 -10.80
C THR A 75 -0.95 -8.55 -9.60
N VAL A 76 -0.68 -9.72 -9.06
CA VAL A 76 0.33 -9.88 -8.00
C VAL A 76 1.72 -9.46 -8.51
N SER A 77 2.03 -9.75 -9.77
CA SER A 77 3.26 -9.29 -10.42
C SER A 77 3.32 -7.77 -10.53
N ASP A 78 2.22 -7.10 -10.91
CA ASP A 78 2.17 -5.63 -10.99
C ASP A 78 2.51 -5.00 -9.63
N LEU A 79 1.93 -5.55 -8.55
CA LEU A 79 2.17 -5.09 -7.20
C LEU A 79 3.66 -5.24 -6.82
N ARG A 80 4.23 -6.43 -7.00
CA ARG A 80 5.64 -6.69 -6.67
C ARG A 80 6.59 -5.81 -7.49
N CYS A 81 6.38 -5.73 -8.80
CA CYS A 81 7.15 -4.89 -9.71
C CYS A 81 7.06 -3.40 -9.36
N ALA A 82 5.91 -2.94 -8.85
CA ALA A 82 5.74 -1.57 -8.38
C ALA A 82 6.45 -1.34 -7.04
N MET A 83 6.40 -2.30 -6.10
CA MET A 83 6.98 -2.16 -4.77
C MET A 83 8.51 -2.22 -4.76
N GLU A 84 9.10 -3.16 -5.50
CA GLU A 84 10.54 -3.46 -5.45
C GLU A 84 11.44 -2.22 -5.65
N PRO A 85 11.25 -1.37 -6.67
CA PRO A 85 12.06 -0.16 -6.85
C PRO A 85 11.70 0.99 -5.89
N ARG A 86 10.61 0.87 -5.11
CA ARG A 86 10.05 1.95 -4.29
C ARG A 86 10.19 1.72 -2.78
N LYS A 87 10.88 0.66 -2.33
CA LYS A 87 11.00 0.31 -0.90
C LYS A 87 11.35 1.49 -0.01
N GLU A 88 12.38 2.24 -0.38
CA GLU A 88 12.84 3.40 0.39
C GLU A 88 11.81 4.53 0.38
N LEU A 89 11.14 4.76 -0.75
CA LEU A 89 10.09 5.76 -0.88
C LEU A 89 8.88 5.45 0.01
N LEU A 90 8.48 4.18 0.09
CA LEU A 90 7.36 3.74 0.93
C LEU A 90 7.63 4.03 2.41
N ILE A 91 8.85 3.72 2.88
CA ILE A 91 9.27 3.98 4.26
C ILE A 91 9.41 5.49 4.50
N ALA A 92 10.01 6.23 3.56
CA ALA A 92 10.19 7.68 3.67
C ALA A 92 8.86 8.44 3.72
N GLN A 93 7.88 8.03 2.89
CA GLN A 93 6.55 8.60 2.91
C GLN A 93 5.87 8.38 4.27
N TYR A 94 5.95 7.16 4.80
CA TYR A 94 5.39 6.88 6.11
C TYR A 94 6.08 7.70 7.21
N LYS A 95 7.41 7.83 7.16
CA LYS A 95 8.20 8.66 8.09
C LYS A 95 7.74 10.11 8.11
N GLU A 96 7.49 10.68 6.94
CA GLU A 96 7.04 12.08 6.85
C GLU A 96 5.61 12.24 7.36
N ARG A 97 4.74 11.26 7.12
CA ARG A 97 3.41 11.20 7.73
C ARG A 97 3.49 11.17 9.26
N LEU A 98 4.39 10.37 9.84
CA LEU A 98 4.59 10.29 11.29
C LEU A 98 4.98 11.63 11.91
N ARG A 99 5.90 12.38 11.27
CA ARG A 99 6.37 13.70 11.77
C ARG A 99 5.25 14.73 11.89
N GLN A 100 4.22 14.60 11.06
CA GLN A 100 3.11 15.54 11.02
C GLN A 100 1.94 15.12 11.92
N ARG A 101 2.00 13.92 12.52
CA ARG A 101 0.97 13.49 13.47
C ARG A 101 1.13 14.26 14.78
N SER A 102 0.03 14.82 15.25
CA SER A 102 -0.08 15.42 16.58
C SER A 102 -0.40 14.42 17.68
N ARG A 103 -0.83 13.20 17.31
CA ARG A 103 -1.22 12.14 18.24
C ARG A 103 -0.40 10.86 18.01
N PRO A 104 -0.01 10.18 19.09
CA PRO A 104 0.68 8.89 18.99
C PRO A 104 -0.21 7.87 18.27
N LEU A 105 0.42 7.00 17.49
CA LEU A 105 -0.22 5.81 16.96
C LEU A 105 -0.27 4.73 18.03
N LEU A 106 -1.34 3.94 18.04
CA LEU A 106 -1.42 2.74 18.88
C LEU A 106 -0.90 1.52 18.12
N SER A 107 -1.18 1.45 16.83
CA SER A 107 -0.84 0.34 15.95
C SER A 107 -0.75 0.78 14.49
N VAL A 108 -0.22 -0.11 13.65
CA VAL A 108 -0.33 -0.05 12.18
C VAL A 108 -0.91 -1.34 11.64
N HIS A 109 -1.78 -1.27 10.63
CA HIS A 109 -2.30 -2.48 10.01
C HIS A 109 -1.29 -3.14 9.10
N LYS A 110 -1.28 -4.48 9.05
CA LYS A 110 -0.62 -5.23 7.98
C LYS A 110 -1.13 -4.77 6.60
N GLY A 111 -0.26 -4.81 5.61
CA GLY A 111 -0.43 -4.19 4.29
C GLY A 111 -0.31 -2.67 4.28
N ILE A 112 0.28 -2.04 5.31
CA ILE A 112 0.43 -0.57 5.34
C ILE A 112 1.37 -0.08 4.23
N CYS A 113 2.39 -0.86 3.87
CA CYS A 113 3.26 -0.52 2.75
C CYS A 113 2.50 -0.46 1.42
N ILE A 114 1.51 -1.34 1.22
CA ILE A 114 0.67 -1.39 0.01
C ILE A 114 -0.22 -0.13 -0.07
N PHE A 115 -0.71 0.36 1.07
CA PHE A 115 -1.45 1.63 1.13
C PHE A 115 -0.56 2.85 0.82
N GLN A 116 0.72 2.83 1.19
CA GLN A 116 1.67 3.86 0.73
C GLN A 116 1.89 3.76 -0.78
N LEU A 117 2.02 2.54 -1.30
CA LEU A 117 2.31 2.28 -2.71
C LEU A 117 1.28 2.86 -3.65
N PHE A 118 -0.03 2.67 -3.38
CA PHE A 118 -1.06 3.20 -4.28
C PHE A 118 -0.90 4.72 -4.47
N GLN A 119 -0.60 5.44 -3.38
CA GLN A 119 -0.44 6.90 -3.41
C GLN A 119 0.78 7.30 -4.23
N ILE A 120 1.90 6.60 -4.05
CA ILE A 120 3.13 6.83 -4.82
C ILE A 120 2.89 6.58 -6.31
N VAL A 121 2.28 5.45 -6.65
CA VAL A 121 2.04 5.08 -8.05
C VAL A 121 1.17 6.12 -8.75
N ILE A 122 0.09 6.57 -8.11
CA ILE A 122 -0.77 7.62 -8.69
C ILE A 122 0.00 8.93 -8.81
N ALA A 123 0.73 9.33 -7.76
CA ALA A 123 1.50 10.58 -7.76
C ALA A 123 2.58 10.59 -8.85
N GLU A 124 3.33 9.51 -9.02
CA GLU A 124 4.37 9.40 -10.05
C GLU A 124 3.79 9.40 -11.47
N GLN A 125 2.72 8.65 -11.70
CA GLN A 125 2.18 8.47 -13.05
C GLN A 125 1.28 9.64 -13.49
N ARG A 126 0.54 10.23 -12.55
CA ARG A 126 -0.59 11.14 -12.84
C ARG A 126 -0.51 12.47 -12.08
N GLY A 127 0.45 12.62 -11.16
CA GLY A 127 0.70 13.86 -10.45
C GLY A 127 -0.21 14.10 -9.24
N ALA A 128 0.02 15.25 -8.58
CA ALA A 128 -0.62 15.62 -7.31
C ALA A 128 -2.16 15.69 -7.40
N GLU A 129 -2.69 16.28 -8.48
CA GLU A 129 -4.13 16.48 -8.60
C GLU A 129 -4.89 15.16 -8.77
N CYS A 130 -4.33 14.21 -9.53
CA CYS A 130 -4.92 12.88 -9.63
C CYS A 130 -4.82 12.10 -8.31
N LEU A 131 -3.73 12.26 -7.54
CA LEU A 131 -3.66 11.68 -6.20
C LEU A 131 -4.73 12.28 -5.28
N LYS A 132 -4.90 13.60 -5.28
CA LYS A 132 -5.96 14.27 -4.51
C LYS A 132 -7.36 13.76 -4.88
N GLN A 133 -7.64 13.61 -6.17
CA GLN A 133 -8.91 13.03 -6.65
C GLN A 133 -9.10 11.59 -6.17
N ALA A 134 -8.03 10.77 -6.16
CA ALA A 134 -8.09 9.42 -5.62
C ALA A 134 -8.39 9.43 -4.11
N LEU A 135 -7.71 10.29 -3.34
CA LEU A 135 -7.98 10.45 -1.90
C LEU A 135 -9.44 10.87 -1.64
N GLU A 136 -10.01 11.71 -2.51
CA GLU A 136 -11.42 12.09 -2.45
C GLU A 136 -12.35 10.92 -2.77
N GLN A 137 -12.09 10.20 -3.87
CA GLN A 137 -12.88 9.07 -4.31
C GLN A 137 -12.94 7.93 -3.29
N PHE A 138 -11.84 7.67 -2.58
CA PHE A 138 -11.75 6.60 -1.58
C PHE A 138 -12.01 7.07 -0.14
N ASP A 139 -12.44 8.33 0.03
CA ASP A 139 -12.70 8.95 1.34
C ASP A 139 -11.52 8.82 2.31
N ILE A 140 -10.30 9.02 1.80
CA ILE A 140 -9.06 8.94 2.55
C ILE A 140 -8.73 10.34 3.11
N ASP A 141 -8.60 10.40 4.44
CA ASP A 141 -8.37 11.64 5.19
C ASP A 141 -9.54 12.64 5.11
N MET A 142 -9.49 13.67 5.94
CA MET A 142 -10.49 14.74 5.96
C MET A 142 -10.37 15.58 4.68
N PRO A 143 -11.48 16.10 4.11
CA PRO A 143 -11.46 16.86 2.85
C PRO A 143 -10.41 17.97 2.80
N GLN A 144 -10.23 18.71 3.89
CA GLN A 144 -9.25 19.81 4.00
C GLN A 144 -7.77 19.36 3.98
N ASN A 145 -7.50 18.07 4.22
CA ASN A 145 -6.14 17.52 4.27
C ASN A 145 -5.71 16.84 2.97
N ARG A 146 -6.65 16.54 2.05
CA ARG A 146 -6.36 15.75 0.82
C ARG A 146 -5.37 16.45 -0.09
N ASP A 147 -5.49 17.78 -0.23
CA ASP A 147 -4.62 18.60 -1.05
C ASP A 147 -3.19 18.66 -0.50
N SER A 148 -3.04 18.92 0.80
CA SER A 148 -1.73 18.94 1.46
C SER A 148 -1.09 17.54 1.49
N GLY A 149 -1.88 16.49 1.71
CA GLY A 149 -1.44 15.10 1.64
C GLY A 149 -0.89 14.74 0.27
N ALA A 150 -1.59 15.08 -0.82
CA ALA A 150 -1.11 14.82 -2.17
C ALA A 150 0.19 15.58 -2.50
N LYS A 151 0.28 16.86 -2.10
CA LYS A 151 1.50 17.68 -2.26
C LYS A 151 2.69 17.12 -1.48
N GLN A 152 2.44 16.56 -0.29
CA GLN A 152 3.48 15.95 0.54
C GLN A 152 4.08 14.72 -0.17
N VAL A 153 3.24 13.82 -0.70
CA VAL A 153 3.73 12.65 -1.45
C VAL A 153 4.59 13.09 -2.64
N MET A 154 4.16 14.11 -3.39
CA MET A 154 4.96 14.66 -4.49
C MET A 154 6.30 15.24 -4.02
N ALA A 155 6.32 15.95 -2.89
CA ALA A 155 7.56 16.51 -2.34
C ALA A 155 8.57 15.43 -1.96
N ILE A 156 8.11 14.30 -1.41
CA ILE A 156 8.95 13.13 -1.11
C ILE A 156 9.54 12.56 -2.39
N LEU A 157 8.71 12.37 -3.44
CA LEU A 157 9.15 11.85 -4.72
C LEU A 157 10.22 12.74 -5.36
N GLN A 158 10.03 14.05 -5.32
CA GLN A 158 10.99 15.04 -5.85
C GLN A 158 12.26 15.17 -5.00
N GLY A 159 12.16 14.95 -3.68
CA GLY A 159 13.29 15.05 -2.76
C GLY A 159 14.24 13.87 -2.82
N LEU A 160 13.74 12.67 -3.14
CA LEU A 160 14.54 11.45 -3.26
C LEU A 160 15.09 11.21 -4.67
N THR A 161 14.47 11.78 -5.71
CA THR A 161 15.00 11.76 -7.09
C THR A 161 16.13 12.77 -7.34
N LYS A 162 16.37 13.70 -6.41
CA LYS A 162 17.44 14.71 -6.48
C LYS A 162 18.73 14.34 -5.73
N LYS A 163 18.80 13.12 -5.17
CA LYS A 163 20.02 12.56 -4.56
C LYS A 163 20.66 11.57 -5.51
#